data_AF-A0A415M3V4-F1
#
_entry.id   AF-A0A415M3V4-F1
#
_cell.length_a   1.000
_cell.length_b   1.000
_cell.length_c   1.000
_cell.angle_alpha   90.00
_cell.angle_beta   90.00
_cell.angle_gamma   90.00
#
_symmetry.space_group_name_H-M   'P 1'
#
loop_
_entity.id
_entity.type
_entity.pdbx_description
1 polymer ?
#
loop_
_entity_poly.entity_id
_entity_poly.type
_entity_poly.pdbx_seq_one_letter_code
_entity_poly.pdbx_strand_id
1 'polypeptide(L)'
;MKTILEVSLQEASKAQDAIRYSMLRTELNQTSTNVWELPTYDMNDGYECDGDEELKDEIRELFSACGISEEEYSFTDNETEE
;
A
#
# COMPACT_ATOMS: atom_id res chain seq x y z
N MET A 1 6.07 12.98 3.06
CA MET A 1 4.64 12.65 2.88
C MET A 1 4.46 11.18 3.18
N LYS A 2 3.33 10.75 3.77
CA LYS A 2 3.11 9.33 4.10
C LYS A 2 1.90 8.79 3.38
N THR A 3 2.08 7.72 2.62
CA THR A 3 1.00 7.08 1.86
C THR A 3 0.33 6.01 2.74
N ILE A 4 -1.00 6.08 2.82
CA ILE A 4 -1.84 5.10 3.52
C ILE A 4 -2.61 4.30 2.49
N LEU A 5 -2.50 2.98 2.55
CA LEU A 5 -3.34 2.03 1.83
C LEU A 5 -4.49 1.62 2.75
N GLU A 6 -5.71 1.99 2.38
CA GLU A 6 -6.92 1.50 3.04
C GLU A 6 -7.65 0.52 2.11
N VAL A 7 -8.05 -0.62 2.66
CA VAL A 7 -8.85 -1.63 1.96
C VAL A 7 -10.23 -1.70 2.61
N SER A 8 -11.25 -2.04 1.84
CA SER A 8 -12.58 -2.36 2.31
C SER A 8 -12.53 -3.53 3.30
N LEU A 9 -13.31 -3.43 4.38
CA LEU A 9 -13.37 -4.46 5.42
C LEU A 9 -13.78 -5.84 4.89
N GLN A 10 -14.50 -5.88 3.76
CA GLN A 10 -14.93 -7.12 3.11
C GLN A 10 -13.73 -7.89 2.53
N GLU A 11 -12.82 -7.17 1.89
CA GLU A 11 -11.62 -7.74 1.25
C GLU A 11 -10.37 -7.67 2.14
N ALA A 12 -10.44 -7.03 3.32
CA ALA A 12 -9.32 -6.85 4.23
C ALA A 12 -8.61 -8.16 4.59
N SER A 13 -9.36 -9.25 4.81
CA SER A 13 -8.77 -10.56 5.08
C SER A 13 -7.98 -11.11 3.89
N LYS A 14 -8.47 -10.87 2.66
CA LYS A 14 -7.83 -11.32 1.43
C LYS A 14 -6.60 -10.47 1.12
N ALA A 15 -6.70 -9.15 1.29
CA ALA A 15 -5.59 -8.22 1.17
C ALA A 15 -4.47 -8.55 2.17
N GLN A 16 -4.84 -8.85 3.42
CA GLN A 16 -3.87 -9.27 4.43
C GLN A 16 -3.15 -10.55 4.01
N ASP A 17 -3.87 -11.55 3.50
CA ASP A 17 -3.28 -12.80 3.02
C ASP A 17 -2.33 -12.56 1.83
N ALA A 18 -2.78 -11.76 0.85
CA ALA A 18 -2.00 -11.35 -0.31
C ALA A 18 -0.68 -10.67 0.10
N ILE A 19 -0.76 -9.65 0.96
CA ILE A 19 0.41 -8.93 1.46
C ILE A 19 1.32 -9.88 2.23
N ARG A 20 0.76 -10.72 3.12
CA ARG A 20 1.53 -11.65 3.97
C ARG A 20 2.36 -12.67 3.17
N TYR A 21 1.84 -13.13 2.04
CA TYR A 21 2.52 -14.08 1.17
C TYR A 21 3.39 -13.41 0.10
N SER A 22 3.35 -12.07 -0.01
CA SER A 22 4.20 -11.28 -0.90
C SER A 22 5.48 -10.77 -0.22
N MET A 23 6.37 -10.16 -1.00
CA MET A 23 7.55 -9.45 -0.48
C MET A 23 7.17 -8.15 0.26
N LEU A 24 6.01 -7.57 -0.06
CA LEU A 24 5.51 -6.32 0.52
C LEU A 24 5.24 -6.43 2.03
N ARG A 25 5.16 -7.63 2.61
CA ARG A 25 4.96 -7.82 4.05
C ARG A 25 6.03 -7.14 4.92
N THR A 26 7.25 -6.96 4.38
CA THR A 26 8.36 -6.33 5.09
C THR A 26 8.42 -4.84 4.86
N GLU A 27 7.72 -4.34 3.85
CA GLU A 27 7.72 -2.94 3.44
C GLU A 27 6.51 -2.19 3.98
N LEU A 28 5.34 -2.84 3.97
CA LEU A 28 4.10 -2.28 4.48
C LEU A 28 3.97 -2.49 5.99
N ASN A 29 3.69 -1.40 6.71
CA ASN A 29 3.39 -1.45 8.13
C ASN A 29 1.88 -1.52 8.37
N GLN A 30 1.38 -2.67 8.83
CA GLN A 30 -0.05 -2.83 9.14
C GLN A 30 -0.41 -2.08 10.44
N THR A 31 -1.16 -0.99 10.34
CA THR A 31 -1.64 -0.22 11.53
C THR A 31 -3.02 -0.64 11.98
N SER A 32 -3.83 -1.22 11.09
CA SER A 32 -5.16 -1.74 11.41
C SER A 32 -5.51 -2.92 10.52
N THR A 33 -6.63 -3.59 10.80
CA THR A 33 -7.08 -4.78 10.06
C THR A 33 -7.11 -4.56 8.54
N ASN A 34 -7.50 -3.36 8.12
CA ASN A 34 -7.70 -2.99 6.72
C ASN A 34 -6.86 -1.77 6.30
N VAL A 35 -5.85 -1.39 7.10
CA VAL A 35 -5.02 -0.21 6.85
C VAL A 35 -3.56 -0.58 6.95
N TRP A 36 -2.82 -0.20 5.91
CA TRP A 36 -1.38 -0.35 5.81
C TRP A 36 -0.76 0.99 5.51
N GLU A 37 0.40 1.22 6.10
CA GLU A 37 1.21 2.39 5.81
C GLU A 37 2.35 1.98 4.89
N LEU A 38 2.47 2.68 3.77
CA LEU A 38 3.58 2.51 2.86
C LEU A 38 4.82 3.22 3.42
N PRO A 39 6.02 2.76 3.07
CA PRO A 39 7.26 3.47 3.38
C PRO A 39 7.23 4.89 2.81
N THR A 40 7.83 5.82 3.54
CA THR A 40 7.97 7.21 3.09
C THR A 40 9.22 7.32 2.22
N TYR A 41 9.03 7.50 0.92
CA TYR A 41 10.13 7.81 0.00
C TYR A 41 10.37 9.32 -0.02
N ASP A 42 11.63 9.73 0.02
CA ASP A 42 11.98 11.14 -0.07
C ASP A 42 12.00 11.57 -1.54
N MET A 43 11.00 12.35 -1.96
CA MET A 43 10.90 12.84 -3.34
C MET A 43 12.04 13.83 -3.72
N ASN A 44 12.84 14.30 -2.75
CA ASN A 44 14.06 15.07 -3.04
C ASN A 44 15.29 14.17 -3.24
N ASP A 45 15.21 12.89 -2.91
CA ASP A 45 16.27 11.92 -3.19
C ASP A 45 16.12 11.40 -4.63
N GLY A 46 17.11 11.73 -5.47
CA GLY A 46 17.09 11.39 -6.90
C GLY A 46 17.15 9.89 -7.20
N TYR A 47 17.31 9.03 -6.20
CA TYR A 47 17.24 7.58 -6.32
C TYR A 47 15.88 6.99 -5.92
N GLU A 48 15.04 7.74 -5.21
CA GLU A 48 13.77 7.24 -4.63
C GLU A 48 12.51 7.80 -5.31
N CYS A 49 12.69 8.66 -6.32
CA CYS A 49 11.61 9.40 -7.00
C CYS A 49 10.51 8.50 -7.61
N ASP A 50 10.85 7.28 -8.06
CA ASP A 50 9.90 6.30 -8.64
C ASP A 50 9.43 5.24 -7.63
N GLY A 51 9.99 5.19 -6.42
CA GLY A 51 9.75 4.07 -5.48
C GLY A 51 8.31 3.99 -4.96
N ASP A 52 7.65 5.13 -4.74
CA ASP A 52 6.25 5.18 -4.27
C ASP A 52 5.28 4.74 -5.37
N GLU A 53 5.46 5.19 -6.61
CA GLU A 53 4.60 4.79 -7.73
C GLU A 53 4.81 3.31 -8.11
N GLU A 54 6.06 2.83 -8.13
CA GLU A 54 6.38 1.41 -8.39
C GLU A 54 5.73 0.50 -7.34
N LEU A 55 5.83 0.85 -6.05
CA LEU A 55 5.21 0.09 -4.97
C LEU A 55 3.68 0.10 -5.04
N LYS A 56 3.07 1.25 -5.39
CA LYS A 56 1.63 1.36 -5.62
C LYS A 56 1.18 0.44 -6.76
N ASP A 57 1.95 0.34 -7.84
CA ASP A 57 1.64 -0.55 -8.95
C ASP A 57 1.80 -2.03 -8.58
N GLU A 58 2.86 -2.41 -7.85
CA GLU A 58 3.02 -3.78 -7.34
C GLU A 58 1.85 -4.20 -6.43
N ILE A 59 1.36 -3.30 -5.57
CA ILE A 59 0.18 -3.56 -4.73
C ILE A 59 -1.06 -3.77 -5.61
N ARG A 60 -1.27 -2.94 -6.64
CA ARG A 60 -2.41 -3.09 -7.57
C ARG A 60 -2.36 -4.42 -8.30
N GLU A 61 -1.19 -4.82 -8.82
CA GLU A 61 -1.00 -6.10 -9.50
C GLU A 61 -1.28 -7.28 -8.56
N LEU A 62 -0.74 -7.23 -7.33
CA LEU A 62 -0.97 -8.26 -6.32
C LEU A 62 -2.46 -8.38 -5.97
N PHE A 63 -3.14 -7.26 -5.74
CA PHE A 63 -4.55 -7.22 -5.41
C PHE A 63 -5.41 -7.72 -6.56
N SER A 64 -5.10 -7.32 -7.79
CA SER A 64 -5.77 -7.81 -9.00
C SER A 64 -5.57 -9.33 -9.17
N ALA A 65 -4.36 -9.85 -8.95
CA ALA A 65 -4.08 -11.29 -8.98
C ALA A 65 -4.84 -12.08 -7.91
N CYS A 66 -5.10 -11.47 -6.76
CA CYS A 66 -5.96 -12.04 -5.71
C CYS A 66 -7.47 -11.82 -5.97
N GLY A 67 -7.85 -11.06 -7.00
CA GLY A 67 -9.24 -10.73 -7.30
C GLY A 67 -9.85 -9.73 -6.32
N ILE A 68 -9.06 -8.77 -5.87
CA ILE A 68 -9.50 -7.57 -5.14
C ILE A 68 -9.64 -6.46 -6.19
N SER A 69 -10.84 -5.90 -6.33
CA SER A 69 -11.09 -4.80 -7.27
C SER A 69 -10.45 -3.50 -6.80
N GLU A 70 -10.09 -2.63 -7.74
CA GLU A 70 -9.59 -1.26 -7.47
C GLU A 70 -10.58 -0.40 -6.67
N GLU A 71 -11.86 -0.76 -6.68
CA GLU A 71 -12.92 -0.11 -5.89
C GLU A 71 -12.86 -0.45 -4.40
N GLU A 72 -12.19 -1.56 -4.04
CA GLU A 72 -12.11 -2.07 -2.67
C GLU A 72 -10.88 -1.56 -1.94
N TYR A 73 -10.06 -0.69 -2.54
CA TYR A 73 -8.94 -0.06 -1.84
C TYR A 73 -8.64 1.33 -2.37
N SER A 74 -7.98 2.15 -1.56
CA SER A 74 -7.54 3.48 -1.93
C SER A 74 -6.18 3.79 -1.32
N PHE A 75 -5.41 4.59 -2.06
CA PHE A 75 -4.19 5.20 -1.55
C PHE A 75 -4.50 6.64 -1.17
N THR A 76 -4.21 7.01 0.06
CA THR A 76 -4.36 8.37 0.56
C THR A 76 -3.00 8.88 1.00
N ASP A 77 -2.48 9.88 0.29
CA ASP A 77 -1.27 10.56 0.68
C ASP A 77 -1.60 11.54 1.81
N ASN A 78 -1.22 11.20 3.03
CA ASN A 78 -1.35 12.10 4.15
C ASN A 78 -0.12 13.02 4.15
N GLU A 79 -0.32 14.28 3.80
CA GLU A 79 0.63 15.33 4.13
C GLU A 79 0.65 15.40 5.66
N THR A 80 1.71 14.89 6.27
CA THR A 80 1.98 15.17 7.68
C THR A 80 2.24 16.67 7.76
N GLU A 81 1.20 17.46 8.01
CA GLU A 81 1.34 18.87 8.39
C GLU A 81 2.20 18.89 9.67
N GLU A 82 3.41 19.44 9.53
CA GLU A 82 4.36 19.71 10.63
C GLU A 82 3.88 20.86 11.52
#